data_AF-A0A1Q7XDW9-F1
#
_entry.id   AF-A0A1Q7XDW9-F1
#
_cell.length_a   1.000
_cell.length_b   1.000
_cell.length_c   1.000
_cell.angle_alpha   90.00
_cell.angle_beta   90.00
_cell.angle_gamma   90.00
#
_symmetry.space_group_name_H-M   'P 1'
#
loop_
_entity.id
_entity.type
_entity.pdbx_description
1 polymer ?
#
loop_
_entity_poly.entity_id
_entity_poly.type
_entity_poly.pdbx_seq_one_letter_code
_entity_poly.pdbx_strand_id
1 'polypeptide(L)'
;MFGSKGWKEGEYVFTSKPSDEYRDIVVGIVTGVEDTKIGVNGIVINPAGLKNKVSQGKAGPQSIEILKNPTPKECILALIYRVEYSNFTGVFDVNTDPVVKIHKNIHNIITGWVRESIPELLNNVLSLPDGPEKDQAKRVLKQRMDTLYDKDLKKYMYSICRGLKILN
;
A
#
# COMPACT_ATOMS: atom_id res chain seq x y z
N MET A 1 26.76 -20.85 8.01
CA MET A 1 26.02 -20.30 9.17
C MET A 1 25.02 -19.29 8.63
N PHE A 2 23.74 -19.67 8.54
CA PHE A 2 22.65 -18.79 8.10
C PHE A 2 22.13 -18.01 9.31
N GLY A 3 22.90 -17.04 9.79
CA GLY A 3 22.38 -16.05 10.74
C GLY A 3 21.32 -15.21 10.06
N SER A 4 20.36 -14.68 10.84
CA SER A 4 19.42 -13.62 10.45
C SER A 4 20.02 -12.74 9.36
N LYS A 5 19.34 -12.49 8.22
CA LYS A 5 19.81 -11.70 7.05
C LYS A 5 20.20 -10.24 7.38
N GLY A 6 21.00 -10.00 8.41
CA GLY A 6 21.32 -8.71 8.98
C GLY A 6 20.12 -7.94 9.52
N TRP A 7 19.00 -8.58 9.86
CA TRP A 7 17.82 -7.89 10.36
C TRP A 7 18.03 -7.38 11.78
N LYS A 8 17.47 -6.20 12.09
CA LYS A 8 17.52 -5.58 13.41
C LYS A 8 16.17 -4.99 13.78
N GLU A 9 15.90 -4.94 15.08
CA GLU A 9 14.75 -4.19 15.61
C GLU A 9 14.79 -2.72 15.16
N GLY A 10 13.62 -2.16 14.88
CA GLY A 10 13.48 -0.81 14.35
C GLY A 10 13.70 -0.67 12.84
N GLU A 11 14.13 -1.73 12.13
CA GLU A 11 14.18 -1.72 10.67
C GLU A 11 12.77 -1.79 10.06
N TYR A 12 12.60 -1.13 8.92
CA TYR A 12 11.34 -1.09 8.20
C TYR A 12 11.25 -2.24 7.21
N VAL A 13 10.10 -2.91 7.21
CA VAL A 13 9.86 -4.13 6.44
C VAL A 13 8.62 -3.99 5.57
N PHE A 14 8.74 -4.51 4.35
CA PHE A 14 7.63 -4.82 3.47
C PHE A 14 7.59 -6.34 3.30
N THR A 15 6.40 -6.91 3.42
CA THR A 15 6.16 -8.31 3.08
C THR A 15 4.71 -8.52 2.67
N SER A 16 4.32 -9.75 2.47
CA SER A 16 2.94 -10.10 2.17
C SER A 16 2.58 -11.47 2.71
N LYS A 17 1.32 -11.64 3.08
CA LYS A 17 0.79 -12.92 3.56
C LYS A 17 -0.26 -13.47 2.58
N PRO A 18 -0.41 -14.80 2.46
CA PRO A 18 -1.49 -15.38 1.66
C PRO A 18 -2.88 -14.88 2.09
N SER A 19 -3.72 -14.59 1.10
CA SER A 19 -5.14 -14.23 1.24
C SER A 19 -5.89 -14.78 0.03
N ASP A 20 -6.49 -15.95 0.20
CA ASP A 20 -7.12 -16.75 -0.86
C ASP A 20 -6.15 -17.01 -2.04
N GLU A 21 -6.51 -16.63 -3.26
CA GLU A 21 -5.68 -16.74 -4.48
C GLU A 21 -4.64 -15.61 -4.64
N TYR A 22 -4.66 -14.63 -3.74
CA TYR A 22 -3.80 -13.44 -3.76
C TYR A 22 -3.03 -13.30 -2.45
N ARG A 23 -2.42 -12.12 -2.25
CA ARG A 23 -1.71 -11.79 -1.03
C ARG A 23 -2.15 -10.44 -0.49
N ASP A 24 -2.26 -10.36 0.84
CA ASP A 24 -2.39 -9.08 1.53
C ASP A 24 -0.99 -8.52 1.78
N ILE A 25 -0.87 -7.20 1.65
CA ILE A 25 0.39 -6.47 1.83
C ILE A 25 0.57 -6.20 3.33
N VAL A 26 1.77 -6.40 3.84
CA VAL A 26 2.14 -6.05 5.22
C VAL A 26 3.29 -5.06 5.18
N VAL A 27 3.10 -3.92 5.85
CA VAL A 27 4.13 -2.90 6.01
C VAL A 27 4.27 -2.57 7.49
N GLY A 28 5.49 -2.65 8.00
CA GLY A 28 5.71 -2.47 9.43
C GLY A 28 7.17 -2.28 9.80
N ILE A 29 7.42 -2.46 11.09
CA ILE A 29 8.71 -2.32 11.74
C ILE A 29 9.04 -3.64 12.43
N VAL A 30 10.30 -4.05 12.37
CA VAL A 30 10.80 -5.23 13.08
C VAL A 30 10.82 -4.96 14.58
N THR A 31 10.20 -5.85 15.35
CA THR A 31 10.08 -5.76 16.82
C THR A 31 10.86 -6.83 17.57
N GLY A 32 11.42 -7.81 16.88
CA GLY A 32 12.27 -8.85 17.46
C GLY A 32 12.89 -9.71 16.37
N VAL A 33 14.06 -10.29 16.66
CA VAL A 33 14.78 -11.17 15.73
C VAL A 33 15.23 -12.42 16.47
N GLU A 34 14.83 -13.59 15.98
CA GLU A 34 15.22 -14.91 16.51
C GLU A 34 15.57 -15.84 15.34
N ASP A 35 16.86 -16.13 15.18
CA ASP A 35 17.41 -16.89 14.05
C ASP A 35 16.96 -16.37 12.67
N THR A 36 16.03 -17.07 12.02
CA THR A 36 15.47 -16.72 10.71
C THR A 36 14.15 -15.97 10.82
N LYS A 37 13.60 -15.85 12.02
CA LYS A 37 12.29 -15.26 12.28
C LYS A 37 12.42 -13.82 12.72
N ILE A 38 11.54 -12.98 12.21
CA ILE A 38 11.38 -11.59 12.64
C ILE A 38 9.96 -11.35 13.12
N GLY A 39 9.83 -10.71 14.28
CA GLY A 39 8.57 -10.12 14.72
C GLY A 39 8.33 -8.81 13.96
N VAL A 40 7.11 -8.60 13.49
CA VAL A 40 6.72 -7.40 12.72
C VAL A 40 5.46 -6.80 13.32
N ASN A 41 5.50 -5.51 13.60
CA ASN A 41 4.34 -4.71 13.99
C ASN A 41 4.10 -3.59 12.96
N GLY A 42 2.85 -3.42 12.52
CA GLY A 42 2.52 -2.48 11.46
C GLY A 42 1.07 -2.55 11.02
N ILE A 43 0.85 -2.47 9.71
CA ILE A 43 -0.47 -2.59 9.09
C ILE A 43 -0.50 -3.72 8.07
N VAL A 44 -1.65 -4.38 7.98
CA VAL A 44 -1.98 -5.27 6.88
C VAL A 44 -2.99 -4.57 5.98
N ILE A 45 -2.80 -4.68 4.67
CA ILE A 45 -3.59 -3.99 3.64
C ILE A 45 -4.12 -5.05 2.66
N ASN A 46 -5.44 -5.16 2.59
CA ASN A 46 -6.17 -5.93 1.61
C ASN A 46 -6.51 -5.01 0.41
N PRO A 47 -5.94 -5.26 -0.79
CA PRO A 47 -6.21 -4.46 -1.99
C PRO A 47 -7.56 -4.81 -2.65
N ALA A 48 -8.65 -4.71 -1.89
CA ALA A 48 -9.98 -5.18 -2.25
C ALA A 48 -10.49 -4.60 -3.59
N GLY A 49 -10.26 -3.31 -3.84
CA GLY A 49 -10.67 -2.65 -5.08
C GLY A 49 -9.93 -3.18 -6.32
N LEU A 50 -8.64 -3.52 -6.19
CA LEU A 50 -7.88 -4.14 -7.28
C LEU A 50 -8.35 -5.59 -7.52
N LYS A 51 -8.58 -6.37 -6.44
CA LYS A 51 -9.16 -7.72 -6.52
C LYS A 51 -10.50 -7.69 -7.28
N ASN A 52 -11.37 -6.73 -6.97
CA ASN A 52 -12.66 -6.56 -7.65
C ASN A 52 -12.53 -6.19 -9.13
N LYS A 53 -11.53 -5.39 -9.52
CA LYS A 53 -11.30 -5.08 -10.93
C LYS A 53 -10.80 -6.29 -11.72
N VAL A 54 -9.96 -7.13 -11.11
CA VAL A 54 -9.47 -8.38 -11.71
C VAL A 54 -10.64 -9.34 -11.93
N SER A 55 -11.49 -9.55 -10.92
CA SER A 55 -12.65 -10.45 -11.06
C SER A 55 -13.67 -10.00 -12.11
N GLN A 56 -13.76 -8.68 -12.36
CA GLN A 56 -14.59 -8.12 -13.43
C GLN A 56 -13.95 -8.17 -14.84
N GLY A 57 -12.72 -8.68 -14.98
CA GLY A 57 -11.99 -8.68 -16.25
C GLY A 57 -11.57 -7.28 -16.71
N LYS A 58 -11.53 -6.29 -15.80
CA LYS A 58 -11.23 -4.87 -16.11
C LYS A 58 -9.80 -4.47 -15.73
N ALA A 59 -8.95 -5.45 -15.43
CA ALA A 59 -7.58 -5.23 -15.00
C ALA A 59 -6.61 -5.98 -15.92
N GLY A 60 -5.44 -5.37 -16.18
CA GLY A 60 -4.41 -5.96 -17.02
C GLY A 60 -3.53 -6.97 -16.27
N PRO A 61 -2.63 -7.68 -16.98
CA PRO A 61 -1.74 -8.68 -16.39
C PRO A 61 -0.91 -8.16 -15.20
N GLN A 62 -0.45 -6.90 -15.27
CA GLN A 62 0.29 -6.27 -14.18
C GLN A 62 -0.51 -6.17 -12.88
N SER A 63 -1.83 -5.95 -12.95
CA SER A 63 -2.68 -5.90 -11.77
C SER A 63 -2.77 -7.25 -11.07
N ILE A 64 -2.82 -8.34 -11.84
CA ILE A 64 -2.82 -9.70 -11.32
C ILE A 64 -1.46 -10.00 -10.66
N GLU A 65 -0.37 -9.59 -11.31
CA GLU A 65 0.98 -9.79 -10.76
C GLU A 65 1.16 -9.07 -9.42
N ILE A 66 0.68 -7.83 -9.29
CA ILE A 66 0.73 -7.08 -8.02
C ILE A 66 -0.04 -7.80 -6.92
N LEU A 67 -1.19 -8.41 -7.22
CA LEU A 67 -1.98 -9.13 -6.24
C LEU A 67 -1.33 -10.46 -5.82
N LYS A 68 -0.61 -11.12 -6.73
CA LYS A 68 0.06 -12.40 -6.47
C LYS A 68 1.45 -12.24 -5.84
N ASN A 69 2.21 -11.25 -6.28
CA ASN A 69 3.59 -11.00 -5.89
C ASN A 69 3.81 -9.49 -5.64
N PRO A 70 3.17 -8.91 -4.61
CA PRO A 70 3.30 -7.47 -4.35
C PRO A 70 4.74 -7.09 -4.04
N THR A 71 5.21 -6.00 -4.65
CA THR A 71 6.52 -5.41 -4.39
C THR A 71 6.38 -4.01 -3.78
N PRO A 72 7.36 -3.52 -3.01
CA PRO A 72 7.33 -2.15 -2.47
C PRO A 72 7.17 -1.08 -3.57
N LYS A 73 7.76 -1.31 -4.74
CA LYS A 73 7.74 -0.38 -5.87
C LYS A 73 6.35 -0.26 -6.49
N GLU A 74 5.63 -1.37 -6.62
CA GLU A 74 4.38 -1.43 -7.38
C GLU A 74 3.14 -1.38 -6.50
N CYS A 75 3.29 -1.55 -5.18
CA CYS A 75 2.17 -1.57 -4.24
C CYS A 75 1.28 -0.32 -4.32
N ILE A 76 1.83 0.86 -4.66
CA ILE A 76 1.06 2.09 -4.82
C ILE A 76 -0.07 1.93 -5.84
N LEU A 77 0.11 1.14 -6.90
CA LEU A 77 -0.94 0.88 -7.89
C LEU A 77 -2.13 0.12 -7.28
N ALA A 78 -1.88 -0.74 -6.29
CA ALA A 78 -2.93 -1.40 -5.53
C ALA A 78 -3.67 -0.42 -4.61
N LEU A 79 -2.95 0.58 -4.06
CA LEU A 79 -3.51 1.61 -3.18
C LEU A 79 -4.28 2.73 -3.91
N ILE A 80 -4.24 2.78 -5.25
CA ILE A 80 -5.09 3.71 -6.03
C ILE A 80 -6.57 3.35 -5.90
N TYR A 81 -6.85 2.06 -5.72
CA TYR A 81 -8.21 1.55 -5.54
C TYR A 81 -8.52 1.42 -4.06
N ARG A 82 -9.81 1.27 -3.73
CA ARG A 82 -10.25 1.02 -2.35
C ARG A 82 -9.42 -0.12 -1.75
N VAL A 83 -8.95 0.09 -0.53
CA VAL A 83 -8.30 -0.94 0.28
C VAL A 83 -9.08 -1.16 1.56
N GLU A 84 -8.79 -2.26 2.24
CA GLU A 84 -9.18 -2.47 3.63
C GLU A 84 -7.89 -2.68 4.42
N TYR A 85 -7.84 -2.21 5.66
CA TYR A 85 -6.64 -2.31 6.47
C TYR A 85 -6.94 -2.46 7.94
N SER A 86 -6.00 -3.06 8.66
CA SER A 86 -6.03 -3.19 10.11
C SER A 86 -4.61 -3.21 10.68
N ASN A 87 -4.50 -3.03 11.98
CA ASN A 87 -3.24 -3.23 12.69
C ASN A 87 -2.79 -4.69 12.54
N PHE A 88 -1.49 -4.89 12.42
CA PHE A 88 -0.89 -6.19 12.25
C PHE A 88 0.23 -6.39 13.26
N THR A 89 0.23 -7.56 13.89
CA THR A 89 1.36 -8.08 14.65
C THR A 89 1.52 -9.55 14.28
N GLY A 90 2.73 -9.95 13.89
CA GLY A 90 2.98 -11.31 13.45
C GLY A 90 4.46 -11.61 13.29
N VAL A 91 4.76 -12.83 12.87
CA VAL A 91 6.13 -13.33 12.68
C VAL A 91 6.29 -13.83 11.26
N PHE A 92 7.42 -13.50 10.63
CA PHE A 92 7.80 -13.98 9.30
C PHE A 92 9.17 -14.66 9.35
N ASP A 93 9.33 -15.71 8.57
CA ASP A 93 10.63 -16.34 8.34
C ASP A 93 11.31 -15.73 7.11
N VAL A 94 12.45 -15.09 7.31
CA VAL A 94 13.16 -14.34 6.27
C VAL A 94 13.74 -15.22 5.16
N ASN A 95 13.76 -16.54 5.34
CA ASN A 95 14.22 -17.49 4.32
C ASN A 95 13.08 -17.99 3.43
N THR A 96 11.85 -18.10 3.95
CA THR A 96 10.71 -18.65 3.20
C THR A 96 9.67 -17.61 2.81
N ASP A 97 9.51 -16.55 3.60
CA ASP A 97 8.56 -15.48 3.32
C ASP A 97 9.18 -14.39 2.43
N PRO A 98 8.36 -13.68 1.62
CA PRO A 98 8.82 -12.60 0.74
C PRO A 98 9.08 -11.33 1.55
N VAL A 99 10.07 -11.37 2.44
CA VAL A 99 10.43 -10.26 3.33
C VAL A 99 11.47 -9.38 2.65
N VAL A 100 11.20 -8.08 2.59
CA VAL A 100 12.07 -7.08 1.95
C VAL A 100 12.32 -5.91 2.90
N LYS A 101 13.60 -5.54 3.08
CA LYS A 101 13.97 -4.29 3.77
C LYS A 101 13.55 -3.10 2.92
N ILE A 102 12.90 -2.13 3.55
CA ILE A 102 12.53 -0.88 2.88
C ILE A 102 13.09 0.33 3.62
N HIS A 103 13.26 1.43 2.91
CA HIS A 103 13.64 2.70 3.53
C HIS A 103 12.45 3.28 4.34
N LYS A 104 12.76 4.00 5.43
CA LYS A 104 11.76 4.69 6.27
C LYS A 104 10.77 5.52 5.45
N ASN A 105 11.27 6.24 4.43
CA ASN A 105 10.41 7.09 3.60
C ASN A 105 9.37 6.26 2.81
N ILE A 106 9.75 5.09 2.28
CA ILE A 106 8.81 4.21 1.57
C ILE A 106 7.76 3.67 2.53
N HIS A 107 8.18 3.24 3.73
CA HIS A 107 7.27 2.83 4.79
C HIS A 107 6.26 3.94 5.13
N ASN A 108 6.75 5.17 5.35
CA ASN A 108 5.92 6.31 5.72
C ASN A 108 4.96 6.71 4.60
N ILE A 109 5.36 6.59 3.34
CA ILE A 109 4.48 6.83 2.21
C ILE A 109 3.34 5.80 2.21
N ILE A 110 3.65 4.50 2.25
CA ILE A 110 2.61 3.46 2.19
C ILE A 110 1.66 3.54 3.38
N THR A 111 2.20 3.67 4.59
CA THR A 111 1.38 3.78 5.81
C THR A 111 0.60 5.10 5.85
N GLY A 112 1.19 6.20 5.38
CA GLY A 112 0.53 7.49 5.26
C GLY A 112 -0.64 7.48 4.28
N TRP A 113 -0.49 6.82 3.12
CA TRP A 113 -1.60 6.66 2.16
C TRP A 113 -2.83 6.06 2.81
N VAL A 114 -2.64 4.96 3.52
CA VAL A 114 -3.72 4.22 4.18
C VAL A 114 -4.31 5.03 5.33
N ARG A 115 -3.48 5.58 6.22
CA ARG A 115 -3.93 6.34 7.40
C ARG A 115 -4.65 7.64 7.04
N GLU A 116 -4.23 8.29 5.96
CA GLU A 116 -4.86 9.53 5.51
C GLU A 116 -6.13 9.30 4.66
N SER A 117 -6.54 8.02 4.49
CA SER A 117 -7.68 7.58 3.68
C SER A 117 -7.59 7.97 2.20
N ILE A 118 -6.36 8.01 1.66
CA ILE A 118 -6.12 8.40 0.27
C ILE A 118 -6.73 7.40 -0.74
N PRO A 119 -6.61 6.06 -0.55
CA PRO A 119 -7.24 5.09 -1.42
C PRO A 119 -8.76 5.30 -1.57
N GLU A 120 -9.45 5.61 -0.48
CA GLU A 120 -10.90 5.85 -0.45
C GLU A 120 -11.26 7.12 -1.22
N LEU A 121 -10.51 8.22 -1.02
CA LEU A 121 -10.73 9.48 -1.73
C LEU A 121 -10.48 9.33 -3.23
N LEU A 122 -9.41 8.63 -3.62
CA LEU A 122 -9.11 8.32 -5.02
C LEU A 122 -10.20 7.45 -5.62
N ASN A 123 -10.61 6.39 -4.94
CA ASN A 123 -11.66 5.51 -5.39
C ASN A 123 -12.97 6.28 -5.63
N ASN A 124 -13.37 7.17 -4.72
CA ASN A 124 -14.57 8.00 -4.88
C ASN A 124 -14.52 8.87 -6.13
N VAL A 125 -13.36 9.44 -6.47
CA VAL A 125 -13.20 10.21 -7.72
C VAL A 125 -13.28 9.29 -8.94
N LEU A 126 -12.62 8.13 -8.89
CA LEU A 126 -12.48 7.23 -10.03
C LEU A 126 -13.75 6.40 -10.32
N SER A 127 -14.62 6.21 -9.32
CA SER A 127 -15.87 5.46 -9.47
C SER A 127 -17.01 6.31 -10.03
N LEU A 128 -16.91 7.64 -9.97
CA LEU A 128 -17.98 8.55 -10.39
C LEU A 128 -17.89 8.87 -11.90
N PRO A 129 -19.04 8.92 -12.61
CA PRO A 129 -19.10 9.48 -13.95
C PRO A 129 -18.79 10.97 -13.94
N ASP A 130 -18.45 11.55 -15.09
CA ASP A 130 -18.22 12.99 -15.18
C ASP A 130 -19.48 13.77 -14.82
N GLY A 131 -19.33 14.80 -13.98
CA GLY A 131 -20.43 15.60 -13.47
C GLY A 131 -20.14 16.24 -12.11
N PRO A 132 -21.14 16.94 -11.54
CA PRO A 132 -20.96 17.73 -10.32
C PRO A 132 -20.46 16.94 -9.10
N GLU A 133 -20.89 15.68 -8.98
CA GLU A 133 -20.46 14.80 -7.88
C GLU A 133 -18.98 14.45 -7.98
N LYS A 134 -18.50 14.13 -9.18
CA LYS A 134 -17.08 13.87 -9.42
C LYS A 134 -16.23 15.12 -9.20
N ASP A 135 -16.72 16.28 -9.62
CA ASP A 135 -16.03 17.56 -9.37
C ASP A 135 -15.95 17.88 -7.87
N GLN A 136 -17.01 17.57 -7.11
CA GLN A 136 -16.98 17.67 -5.66
C GLN A 136 -15.97 16.70 -5.04
N ALA A 137 -15.94 15.44 -5.47
CA ALA A 137 -14.96 14.47 -5.01
C ALA A 137 -13.52 14.92 -5.30
N LYS A 138 -13.27 15.49 -6.50
CA LYS A 138 -11.96 16.08 -6.87
C LYS A 138 -11.58 17.23 -5.94
N ARG A 139 -12.53 18.11 -5.59
CA ARG A 139 -12.29 19.21 -4.64
C ARG A 139 -11.91 18.69 -3.25
N VAL A 140 -12.63 17.69 -2.74
CA VAL A 140 -12.33 17.08 -1.43
C VAL A 140 -10.94 16.43 -1.42
N LEU A 141 -10.61 15.64 -2.46
CA LEU A 141 -9.28 15.04 -2.59
C LEU A 141 -8.18 16.11 -2.64
N LYS A 142 -8.39 17.19 -3.41
CA LYS A 142 -7.44 18.30 -3.50
C LYS A 142 -7.27 19.01 -2.15
N GLN A 143 -8.36 19.29 -1.43
CA GLN A 143 -8.30 19.89 -0.11
C GLN A 143 -7.51 19.01 0.86
N ARG A 144 -7.76 17.70 0.86
CA ARG A 144 -7.01 16.75 1.68
C ARG A 144 -5.51 16.82 1.38
N MET A 145 -5.14 16.81 0.09
CA MET A 145 -3.76 16.96 -0.37
C MET A 145 -3.09 18.23 0.10
N ASP A 146 -3.80 19.35 0.02
CA ASP A 146 -3.26 20.64 0.39
C ASP A 146 -2.97 20.72 1.89
N THR A 147 -3.77 20.01 2.71
CA THR A 147 -3.64 19.93 4.17
C THR A 147 -2.65 18.88 4.70
N LEU A 148 -2.06 18.04 3.84
CA LEU A 148 -1.06 17.05 4.28
C LEU A 148 0.21 17.75 4.78
N TYR A 149 0.61 17.42 6.02
CA TYR A 149 1.84 17.93 6.63
C TYR A 149 3.12 17.29 6.04
N ASP A 150 3.06 15.99 5.73
CA ASP A 150 4.19 15.26 5.17
C ASP A 150 4.41 15.67 3.70
N LYS A 151 5.56 16.32 3.45
CA LYS A 151 5.92 16.87 2.14
C LYS A 151 6.17 15.77 1.10
N ASP A 152 6.73 14.64 1.50
CA ASP A 152 7.01 13.53 0.59
C ASP A 152 5.69 12.87 0.19
N LEU A 153 4.83 12.54 1.17
CA LEU A 153 3.50 12.01 0.92
C LEU A 153 2.69 12.93 -0.01
N LYS A 154 2.70 14.24 0.27
CA LYS A 154 2.05 15.25 -0.57
C LYS A 154 2.58 15.23 -2.01
N LYS A 155 3.91 15.25 -2.20
CA LYS A 155 4.55 15.20 -3.53
C LYS A 155 4.16 13.94 -4.31
N TYR A 156 4.18 12.78 -3.66
CA TYR A 156 3.75 11.52 -4.28
C TYR A 156 2.28 11.56 -4.68
N MET A 157 1.42 12.11 -3.83
CA MET A 157 -0.01 12.21 -4.12
C MET A 157 -0.31 13.13 -5.31
N TYR A 158 0.39 14.28 -5.43
CA TYR A 158 0.29 15.14 -6.62
C TYR A 158 0.70 14.39 -7.90
N SER A 159 1.80 13.63 -7.85
CA SER A 159 2.30 12.88 -9.00
C SER A 159 1.26 11.86 -9.48
N ILE A 160 0.67 11.09 -8.56
CA ILE A 160 -0.37 10.12 -8.90
C ILE A 160 -1.63 10.80 -9.42
N CYS A 161 -2.12 11.86 -8.75
CA CYS A 161 -3.33 12.56 -9.18
C CYS A 161 -3.17 13.19 -10.57
N ARG A 162 -1.98 13.70 -10.91
CA ARG A 162 -1.67 14.15 -12.29
C ARG A 162 -1.64 12.99 -13.27
N GLY A 163 -0.98 11.89 -12.92
CA GLY A 163 -0.92 10.68 -13.76
C GLY A 163 -2.32 10.12 -14.07
N LEU A 164 -3.25 10.23 -13.11
CA LEU A 164 -4.65 9.83 -13.26
C LEU A 164 -5.54 10.90 -13.93
N LYS A 165 -4.97 12.04 -14.34
CA LYS A 165 -5.72 13.19 -14.90
C LYS A 165 -6.85 13.69 -14.00
N ILE A 166 -6.65 13.56 -12.68
CA ILE A 166 -7.56 14.08 -11.65
C ILE A 166 -7.29 15.57 -11.43
N LEU A 167 -6.00 15.94 -11.39
CA LEU A 167 -5.54 17.31 -11.33
C LEU A 167 -5.04 17.69 -12.72
N ASN A 168 -5.57 18.80 -13.23
CA ASN A 168 -5.06 19.46 -14.44
C ASN A 168 -3.76 20.23 -14.11
#